data_AF-A0A0M0K2W9-F1
#
_entry.id   AF-A0A0M0K2W9-F1
#
_cell.length_a   1.000
_cell.length_b   1.000
_cell.length_c   1.000
_cell.angle_alpha   90.00
_cell.angle_beta   90.00
_cell.angle_gamma   90.00
#
_symmetry.space_group_name_H-M   'P 1'
#
loop_
_entity.id
_entity.type
_entity.pdbx_description
1 polymer ?
#
loop_
_entity_poly.entity_id
_entity_poly.type
_entity_poly.pdbx_seq_one_letter_code
_entity_poly.pdbx_strand_id
1 'polypeptide(L)'
;MTAASGLYQEWQSRIAYYHYQKMKRLNPCSDIGGFTRLFNTPNAQPDSLMDEIPTVLVKQLGHGTCSECDRGFIVMNRPWGVVQFVEGEHFRDRIPEEYILVIETDHMMMKPLENSATPELPIGFGFYYMLGTDPKLKPVVQQFLDPSISPDTVDAVGPSPILIHKPLLRKLARPWWDMSQRMQHDNNALNIFGWVLEMYNIAARNMGIRHTVSKDLQVEPQGEGTDDMDSKIIYHYTFGLTPKPVFKGAAEWRLDKRMFYGAYPSDHLEMPPACTAKSGFVIASMWNEAAQHIEGWKTQRPAPPDAGKVDNLRSRLLANTKVEREGLGQLLRGTGPWRWGSLARLYLFGRGLAYVPGTTPSELGTLGTWEATGEQQATLTLCGKTYSLHFESASAPWTFSALLDGTRLPAKGQLLDERQHTDRVLPALPAAEQVPVADAQRHFIGGIDGGAPDAPPLVRDVAASGPWFWAGSGPLGFLRGGVLVTPWGEGVWGLERKLTTALGSDVERAPPDAVFADFAGSFHTVRMLNPGCLRMRSVRKSDGDVVGIDFAGNAERSSTCDLKP
;
A
#
# COMPACT_ATOMS: atom_id res chain seq x y z
N MET A 1 9.62 -18.67 16.46
CA MET A 1 8.32 -18.40 15.80
C MET A 1 7.42 -19.61 15.91
N THR A 2 6.19 -19.46 16.42
CA THR A 2 5.21 -20.55 16.45
C THR A 2 4.45 -20.62 15.14
N ALA A 3 4.33 -21.82 14.56
CA ALA A 3 3.66 -22.06 13.29
C ALA A 3 2.79 -23.33 13.35
N ALA A 4 1.83 -23.42 12.44
CA ALA A 4 1.00 -24.62 12.23
C ALA A 4 1.07 -25.08 10.77
N SER A 5 0.61 -26.30 10.48
CA SER A 5 0.58 -26.86 9.12
C SER A 5 -0.41 -26.15 8.20
N GLY A 6 -0.12 -26.14 6.91
CA GLY A 6 -1.01 -25.68 5.84
C GLY A 6 -0.51 -24.43 5.11
N LEU A 7 -0.97 -24.27 3.86
CA LEU A 7 -0.50 -23.21 2.95
C LEU A 7 -0.58 -21.81 3.56
N TYR A 8 -1.65 -21.54 4.29
CA TYR A 8 -1.86 -20.26 4.98
C TYR A 8 -0.69 -19.89 5.90
N GLN A 9 -0.19 -20.84 6.69
CA GLN A 9 0.94 -20.63 7.61
C GLN A 9 2.30 -20.80 6.92
N GLU A 10 2.36 -21.59 5.84
CA GLU A 10 3.55 -21.81 5.03
C GLU A 10 4.09 -20.48 4.48
N TRP A 11 3.30 -19.74 3.70
CA TRP A 11 3.76 -18.49 3.10
C TRP A 11 4.06 -17.42 4.15
N GLN A 12 3.27 -17.35 5.24
CA GLN A 12 3.51 -16.42 6.35
C GLN A 12 4.86 -16.70 7.03
N SER A 13 5.17 -17.97 7.29
CA SER A 13 6.43 -18.40 7.91
C SER A 13 7.64 -17.97 7.07
N ARG A 14 7.56 -18.09 5.74
CA ARG A 14 8.63 -17.71 4.83
C ARG A 14 8.85 -16.20 4.80
N ILE A 15 7.78 -15.39 4.76
CA ILE A 15 7.88 -13.93 4.83
C ILE A 15 8.51 -13.49 6.17
N ALA A 16 8.04 -14.04 7.29
CA ALA A 16 8.60 -13.74 8.60
C ALA A 16 10.10 -14.10 8.69
N TYR A 17 10.47 -15.27 8.18
CA TYR A 17 11.87 -15.73 8.15
C TYR A 17 12.76 -14.86 7.26
N TYR A 18 12.28 -14.48 6.06
CA TYR A 18 12.99 -13.57 5.15
C TYR A 18 13.33 -12.25 5.83
N HIS A 19 12.36 -11.62 6.51
CA HIS A 19 12.59 -10.34 7.20
C HIS A 19 13.50 -10.49 8.42
N TYR A 20 13.43 -11.60 9.15
CA TYR A 20 14.44 -11.93 10.17
C TYR A 20 15.85 -12.01 9.56
N GLN A 21 16.03 -12.76 8.48
CA GLN A 21 17.33 -12.93 7.83
C GLN A 21 17.88 -11.59 7.34
N LYS A 22 17.02 -10.76 6.73
CA LYS A 22 17.37 -9.40 6.31
C LYS A 22 17.83 -8.55 7.49
N MET A 23 17.08 -8.52 8.59
CA MET A 23 17.45 -7.74 9.77
C MET A 23 18.75 -8.20 10.39
N LYS A 24 18.96 -9.51 10.51
CA LYS A 24 20.23 -10.08 11.01
C LYS A 24 21.42 -9.73 10.11
N ARG A 25 21.25 -9.82 8.79
CA ARG A 25 22.31 -9.50 7.81
C ARG A 25 22.66 -8.01 7.81
N LEU A 26 21.67 -7.13 7.88
CA LEU A 26 21.88 -5.68 7.86
C LEU A 26 22.39 -5.14 9.21
N ASN A 27 22.17 -5.87 10.30
CA ASN A 27 22.51 -5.45 11.66
C ASN A 27 23.32 -6.53 12.40
N PRO A 28 24.55 -6.86 11.95
CA PRO A 28 25.33 -7.96 12.51
C PRO A 28 25.75 -7.76 13.97
N CYS A 29 25.70 -6.53 14.48
CA CYS A 29 26.00 -6.18 15.87
C CYS A 29 24.74 -6.05 16.76
N SER A 30 23.55 -6.36 16.24
CA SER A 30 22.30 -6.35 17.03
C SER A 30 22.17 -7.60 17.91
N ASP A 31 21.22 -7.58 18.85
CA ASP A 31 20.93 -8.72 19.73
C ASP A 31 20.16 -9.86 19.02
N ILE A 32 20.00 -9.79 17.70
CA ILE A 32 19.29 -10.80 16.91
C ILE A 32 20.12 -12.10 16.84
N GLY A 33 19.72 -13.08 17.64
CA GLY A 33 20.27 -14.44 17.66
C GLY A 33 19.77 -15.35 16.53
N GLY A 34 19.68 -16.65 16.80
CA GLY A 34 19.12 -17.66 15.92
C GLY A 34 17.61 -17.54 15.70
N PHE A 35 17.10 -18.26 14.71
CA PHE A 35 15.67 -18.36 14.42
C PHE A 35 15.27 -19.82 14.37
N THR A 36 14.22 -20.17 15.09
CA THR A 36 13.62 -21.51 15.06
C THR A 36 12.12 -21.39 14.82
N ARG A 37 11.63 -22.11 13.82
CA ARG A 37 10.20 -22.37 13.61
C ARG A 37 9.78 -23.54 14.49
N LEU A 38 8.90 -23.26 15.43
CA LEU A 38 8.25 -24.27 16.26
C LEU A 38 6.98 -24.74 15.53
N PHE A 39 7.07 -25.88 14.88
CA PHE A 39 6.07 -26.35 13.93
C PHE A 39 5.11 -27.34 14.58
N ASN A 40 3.90 -26.88 14.88
CA ASN A 40 2.80 -27.70 15.36
C ASN A 40 2.12 -28.40 14.19
N THR A 41 2.21 -29.72 14.15
CA THR A 41 1.79 -30.52 13.00
C THR A 41 1.26 -31.88 13.46
N PRO A 42 0.29 -32.49 12.74
CA PRO A 42 -0.24 -33.81 13.07
C PRO A 42 0.91 -34.81 13.25
N ASN A 43 0.98 -35.49 14.40
CA ASN A 43 1.99 -36.50 14.68
C ASN A 43 3.45 -36.06 14.45
N ALA A 44 3.74 -34.76 14.63
CA ALA A 44 5.08 -34.21 14.41
C ALA A 44 5.63 -34.49 12.99
N GLN A 45 4.76 -34.53 11.97
CA GLN A 45 5.18 -34.78 10.58
C GLN A 45 5.94 -33.58 9.96
N PRO A 46 7.06 -33.83 9.26
CA PRO A 46 7.85 -32.79 8.61
C PRO A 46 7.13 -32.16 7.41
N ASP A 47 7.56 -30.96 7.02
CA ASP A 47 7.19 -30.32 5.75
C ASP A 47 8.43 -29.90 4.93
N SER A 48 8.21 -29.40 3.71
CA SER A 48 9.30 -28.95 2.84
C SER A 48 10.02 -27.69 3.34
N LEU A 49 9.43 -26.92 4.26
CA LEU A 49 10.07 -25.71 4.77
C LEU A 49 11.17 -26.01 5.79
N MET A 50 11.31 -27.26 6.25
CA MET A 50 12.42 -27.64 7.13
C MET A 50 13.80 -27.53 6.45
N ASP A 51 13.83 -27.62 5.12
CA ASP A 51 15.07 -27.42 4.33
C ASP A 51 15.45 -25.93 4.24
N GLU A 52 14.48 -25.03 4.44
CA GLU A 52 14.65 -23.57 4.33
C GLU A 52 14.77 -22.89 5.70
N ILE A 53 13.94 -23.31 6.66
CA ILE A 53 13.77 -22.66 7.96
C ILE A 53 14.17 -23.66 9.06
N PRO A 54 15.13 -23.34 9.94
CA PRO A 54 15.46 -24.19 11.08
C PRO A 54 14.20 -24.47 11.89
N THR A 55 13.84 -25.75 12.02
CA THR A 55 12.52 -26.16 12.53
C THR A 55 12.65 -27.17 13.66
N VAL A 56 11.84 -26.99 14.71
CA VAL A 56 11.56 -28.01 15.71
C VAL A 56 10.14 -28.50 15.51
N LEU A 57 10.01 -29.81 15.31
CA LEU A 57 8.72 -30.48 15.18
C LEU A 57 8.13 -30.69 16.57
N VAL A 58 6.87 -30.26 16.74
CA VAL A 58 6.09 -30.53 17.94
C VAL A 58 4.74 -31.13 17.55
N LYS A 59 4.28 -32.08 18.36
CA LYS A 59 3.04 -32.78 18.10
C LYS A 59 1.88 -31.84 18.40
N GLN A 60 1.08 -31.52 17.38
CA GLN A 60 -0.16 -30.78 17.61
C GLN A 60 -1.15 -31.62 18.45
N LEU A 61 -2.03 -30.95 19.16
CA LEU A 61 -3.16 -31.53 19.87
C LEU A 61 -4.10 -32.26 18.91
N GLY A 62 -4.78 -33.30 19.41
CA GLY A 62 -5.88 -33.91 18.67
C GLY A 62 -7.04 -32.93 18.49
N HIS A 63 -7.83 -33.10 17.43
CA HIS A 63 -9.05 -32.33 17.27
C HIS A 63 -10.18 -32.90 18.13
N GLY A 64 -10.99 -32.04 18.74
CA GLY A 64 -12.21 -32.44 19.45
C GLY A 64 -12.13 -32.33 20.98
N THR A 65 -12.90 -33.13 21.72
CA THR A 65 -13.21 -32.88 23.14
C THR A 65 -12.49 -33.77 24.15
N CYS A 66 -11.35 -34.38 23.78
CA CYS A 66 -10.55 -35.18 24.72
C CYS A 66 -9.71 -34.32 25.70
N SER A 67 -9.13 -34.96 26.72
CA SER A 67 -8.32 -34.28 27.75
C SER A 67 -7.07 -33.56 27.21
N GLU A 68 -6.54 -34.02 26.08
CA GLU A 68 -5.40 -33.44 25.35
C GLU A 68 -5.79 -33.11 23.90
N CYS A 69 -6.96 -32.50 23.72
CA CYS A 69 -7.46 -32.04 22.43
C CYS A 69 -7.63 -30.52 22.41
N ASP A 70 -7.70 -29.95 21.21
CA ASP A 70 -7.86 -28.52 20.99
C ASP A 70 -9.26 -27.98 21.31
N ARG A 71 -10.28 -28.83 21.46
CA ARG A 71 -11.70 -28.47 21.64
C ARG A 71 -12.21 -27.45 20.61
N GLY A 72 -11.72 -27.53 19.38
CA GLY A 72 -12.02 -26.59 18.30
C GLY A 72 -11.28 -25.25 18.40
N PHE A 73 -10.39 -25.08 19.39
CA PHE A 73 -9.57 -23.91 19.60
C PHE A 73 -8.12 -24.22 19.22
N ILE A 74 -7.85 -24.21 17.91
CA ILE A 74 -6.53 -24.58 17.33
C ILE A 74 -5.34 -23.83 17.93
N VAL A 75 -5.61 -22.64 18.46
CA VAL A 75 -4.63 -21.75 19.08
C VAL A 75 -3.98 -22.42 20.30
N MET A 76 -4.66 -23.33 21.02
CA MET A 76 -4.08 -24.14 22.12
C MET A 76 -2.79 -24.89 21.77
N ASN A 77 -2.53 -25.13 20.49
CA ASN A 77 -1.28 -25.72 20.04
C ASN A 77 -0.05 -24.88 20.40
N ARG A 78 -0.18 -23.56 20.59
CA ARG A 78 0.97 -22.71 20.91
C ARG A 78 1.50 -22.92 22.33
N PRO A 79 0.70 -22.83 23.43
CA PRO A 79 1.20 -23.20 24.76
C PRO A 79 1.68 -24.64 24.81
N TRP A 80 0.97 -25.56 24.16
CA TRP A 80 1.37 -26.97 24.11
C TRP A 80 2.69 -27.22 23.37
N GLY A 81 2.88 -26.56 22.23
CA GLY A 81 4.12 -26.61 21.47
C GLY A 81 5.27 -26.01 22.26
N VAL A 82 5.05 -24.92 23.01
CA VAL A 82 6.07 -24.30 23.85
C VAL A 82 6.48 -25.21 25.02
N VAL A 83 5.54 -25.94 25.63
CA VAL A 83 5.86 -26.99 26.62
C VAL A 83 6.81 -28.03 26.02
N GLN A 84 6.43 -28.63 24.88
CA GLN A 84 7.27 -29.62 24.19
C GLN A 84 8.64 -29.05 23.79
N PHE A 85 8.70 -27.78 23.38
CA PHE A 85 9.94 -27.11 23.02
C PHE A 85 10.87 -26.99 24.22
N VAL A 86 10.42 -26.43 25.34
CA VAL A 86 11.29 -26.15 26.50
C VAL A 86 11.72 -27.39 27.26
N GLU A 87 10.93 -28.47 27.17
CA GLU A 87 11.24 -29.80 27.72
C GLU A 87 12.13 -30.62 26.77
N GLY A 88 12.21 -30.23 25.50
CA GLY A 88 12.97 -30.93 24.46
C GLY A 88 14.47 -30.69 24.49
N GLU A 89 15.22 -31.66 23.97
CA GLU A 89 16.69 -31.61 23.89
C GLU A 89 17.19 -30.45 23.03
N HIS A 90 16.46 -30.09 21.97
CA HIS A 90 16.85 -28.97 21.11
C HIS A 90 16.97 -27.66 21.89
N PHE A 91 16.00 -27.36 22.77
CA PHE A 91 16.06 -26.17 23.61
C PHE A 91 17.19 -26.22 24.63
N ARG A 92 17.47 -27.40 25.20
CA ARG A 92 18.56 -27.61 26.15
C ARG A 92 19.93 -27.46 25.50
N ASP A 93 20.14 -28.09 24.34
CA ASP A 93 21.47 -28.38 23.81
C ASP A 93 21.83 -27.56 22.56
N ARG A 94 20.85 -26.99 21.84
CA ARG A 94 21.08 -26.33 20.53
C ARG A 94 20.71 -24.85 20.47
N ILE A 95 20.05 -24.32 21.49
CA ILE A 95 19.71 -22.89 21.57
C ILE A 95 20.76 -22.19 22.46
N PRO A 96 21.77 -21.50 21.90
CA PRO A 96 22.80 -20.82 22.67
C PRO A 96 22.32 -19.51 23.31
N GLU A 97 21.22 -18.93 22.83
CA GLU A 97 20.71 -17.65 23.33
C GLU A 97 20.05 -17.78 24.71
N GLU A 98 20.42 -16.87 25.63
CA GLU A 98 19.81 -16.78 26.96
C GLU A 98 18.44 -16.10 26.96
N TYR A 99 18.07 -15.41 25.88
CA TYR A 99 16.80 -14.72 25.73
C TYR A 99 16.08 -15.19 24.47
N ILE A 100 14.79 -15.45 24.61
CA ILE A 100 13.95 -16.01 23.56
C ILE A 100 12.85 -15.01 23.24
N LEU A 101 12.80 -14.56 21.97
CA LEU A 101 11.66 -13.84 21.43
C LEU A 101 10.65 -14.85 20.86
N VAL A 102 9.48 -14.96 21.47
CA VAL A 102 8.35 -15.71 20.91
C VAL A 102 7.56 -14.79 19.99
N ILE A 103 7.38 -15.20 18.73
CA ILE A 103 6.61 -14.50 17.69
C ILE A 103 5.71 -15.47 16.93
N GLU A 104 4.73 -14.92 16.21
CA GLU A 104 3.82 -15.65 15.32
C GLU A 104 4.24 -15.51 13.84
N THR A 105 3.62 -16.29 12.96
CA THR A 105 3.90 -16.25 11.52
C THR A 105 3.51 -14.93 10.87
N ASP A 106 2.61 -14.17 11.49
CA ASP A 106 2.18 -12.86 11.02
C ASP A 106 2.95 -11.69 11.65
N HIS A 107 4.11 -11.97 12.23
CA HIS A 107 5.08 -10.97 12.66
C HIS A 107 6.17 -10.79 11.61
N MET A 108 6.44 -9.54 11.23
CA MET A 108 7.59 -9.18 10.42
C MET A 108 8.46 -8.17 11.14
N MET A 109 9.76 -8.44 11.18
CA MET A 109 10.72 -7.55 11.79
C MET A 109 11.01 -6.37 10.85
N MET A 110 10.67 -5.15 11.28
CA MET A 110 10.95 -3.91 10.54
C MET A 110 12.28 -3.28 10.91
N LYS A 111 12.72 -3.52 12.16
CA LYS A 111 13.93 -2.95 12.76
C LYS A 111 14.66 -4.00 13.58
N PRO A 112 15.98 -3.84 13.83
CA PRO A 112 16.67 -4.73 14.74
C PRO A 112 16.03 -4.72 16.14
N LEU A 113 15.93 -5.89 16.76
CA LEU A 113 15.50 -6.01 18.16
C LEU A 113 16.67 -5.65 19.07
N GLU A 114 16.42 -4.77 20.04
CA GLU A 114 17.31 -4.53 21.18
C GLU A 114 16.79 -5.31 22.40
N ASN A 115 17.66 -6.05 23.07
CA ASN A 115 17.28 -6.83 24.23
C ASN A 115 17.20 -5.94 25.48
N SER A 116 15.99 -5.44 25.76
CA SER A 116 15.69 -4.72 26.98
C SER A 116 15.09 -5.59 28.09
N ALA A 117 15.13 -6.93 27.96
CA ALA A 117 14.67 -7.85 28.99
C ALA A 117 15.78 -8.16 30.00
N THR A 118 15.38 -8.50 31.23
CA THR A 118 16.29 -9.00 32.27
C THR A 118 15.95 -10.45 32.64
N PRO A 119 16.79 -11.15 33.42
CA PRO A 119 16.49 -12.52 33.84
C PRO A 119 15.16 -12.66 34.60
N GLU A 120 14.70 -11.59 35.27
CA GLU A 120 13.46 -11.55 36.06
C GLU A 120 12.33 -10.72 35.44
N LEU A 121 12.64 -9.81 34.50
CA LEU A 121 11.69 -8.87 33.89
C LEU A 121 11.68 -9.01 32.36
N PRO A 122 10.77 -9.82 31.80
CA PRO A 122 10.56 -9.92 30.35
C PRO A 122 9.87 -8.67 29.80
N ILE A 123 9.96 -8.47 28.48
CA ILE A 123 9.28 -7.40 27.76
C ILE A 123 8.27 -7.96 26.77
N GLY A 124 7.07 -7.38 26.75
CA GLY A 124 5.99 -7.79 25.85
C GLY A 124 5.21 -6.61 25.30
N PHE A 125 4.50 -6.85 24.20
CA PHE A 125 3.60 -5.86 23.63
C PHE A 125 2.33 -5.72 24.49
N GLY A 126 1.85 -4.48 24.61
CA GLY A 126 0.64 -4.16 25.38
C GLY A 126 -0.63 -4.34 24.56
N PHE A 127 -1.42 -5.36 24.90
CA PHE A 127 -2.74 -5.61 24.32
C PHE A 127 -3.81 -4.93 25.16
N TYR A 128 -4.39 -3.85 24.63
CA TYR A 128 -5.39 -3.04 25.34
C TYR A 128 -6.65 -3.83 25.76
N TYR A 129 -6.91 -4.98 25.13
CA TYR A 129 -8.03 -5.87 25.43
C TYR A 129 -7.71 -6.98 26.45
N MET A 130 -6.51 -6.98 27.06
CA MET A 130 -6.08 -7.97 28.06
C MET A 130 -5.87 -7.36 29.46
N LEU A 131 -6.63 -6.31 29.80
CA LEU A 131 -6.49 -5.59 31.06
C LEU A 131 -7.23 -6.28 32.20
N GLY A 132 -6.51 -6.65 33.27
CA GLY A 132 -7.13 -7.20 34.50
C GLY A 132 -8.06 -6.21 35.22
N THR A 133 -7.94 -4.93 34.91
CA THR A 133 -8.78 -3.84 35.43
C THR A 133 -10.08 -3.64 34.63
N ASP A 134 -10.23 -4.25 33.45
CA ASP A 134 -11.46 -4.13 32.66
C ASP A 134 -12.63 -4.76 33.45
N PRO A 135 -13.74 -4.03 33.71
CA PRO A 135 -14.88 -4.54 34.47
C PRO A 135 -15.48 -5.84 33.91
N LYS A 136 -15.37 -6.08 32.60
CA LYS A 136 -15.84 -7.31 31.95
C LYS A 136 -14.90 -8.50 32.19
N LEU A 137 -13.60 -8.24 32.22
CA LEU A 137 -12.58 -9.29 32.36
C LEU A 137 -12.30 -9.62 33.83
N LYS A 138 -12.33 -8.62 34.70
CA LYS A 138 -11.93 -8.68 36.11
C LYS A 138 -12.54 -9.86 36.89
N PRO A 139 -13.84 -10.20 36.77
CA PRO A 139 -14.41 -11.33 37.48
C PRO A 139 -13.76 -12.68 37.10
N VAL A 140 -13.50 -12.89 35.81
CA VAL A 140 -12.82 -14.10 35.33
C VAL A 140 -11.35 -14.06 35.70
N VAL A 141 -10.67 -12.92 35.55
CA VAL A 141 -9.26 -12.80 35.96
C VAL A 141 -9.11 -13.14 37.45
N GLN A 142 -9.97 -12.61 38.31
CA GLN A 142 -9.98 -12.91 39.75
C GLN A 142 -10.22 -14.40 40.04
N GLN A 143 -11.05 -15.08 39.25
CA GLN A 143 -11.33 -16.51 39.40
C GLN A 143 -10.08 -17.38 39.14
N PHE A 144 -9.22 -16.99 38.19
CA PHE A 144 -8.07 -17.78 37.78
C PHE A 144 -6.74 -17.34 38.42
N LEU A 145 -6.71 -16.18 39.07
CA LEU A 145 -5.58 -15.75 39.88
C LEU A 145 -5.56 -16.42 41.25
N ASP A 146 -4.35 -16.52 41.82
CA ASP A 146 -4.22 -16.77 43.25
C ASP A 146 -5.02 -15.70 44.03
N PRO A 147 -5.88 -16.08 45.00
CA PRO A 147 -6.73 -15.14 45.73
C PRO A 147 -5.97 -14.01 46.45
N SER A 148 -4.67 -14.19 46.73
CA SER A 148 -3.82 -13.15 47.33
C SER A 148 -3.33 -12.10 46.34
N ILE A 149 -3.49 -12.33 45.03
CA ILE A 149 -3.04 -11.45 43.96
C ILE A 149 -4.18 -10.56 43.48
N SER A 150 -3.93 -9.24 43.45
CA SER A 150 -4.86 -8.29 42.85
C SER A 150 -4.86 -8.40 41.30
N PRO A 151 -6.03 -8.48 40.64
CA PRO A 151 -6.17 -8.44 39.18
C PRO A 151 -5.52 -7.21 38.54
N ASP A 152 -5.43 -6.11 39.27
CA ASP A 152 -4.86 -4.85 38.78
C ASP A 152 -3.33 -4.96 38.58
N THR A 153 -2.71 -6.04 39.06
CA THR A 153 -1.28 -6.32 38.88
C THR A 153 -0.98 -7.20 37.66
N VAL A 154 -2.00 -7.65 36.93
CA VAL A 154 -1.82 -8.43 35.69
C VAL A 154 -1.43 -7.49 34.57
N ASP A 155 -0.22 -7.67 34.05
CA ASP A 155 0.28 -6.90 32.92
C ASP A 155 -0.47 -7.29 31.63
N ALA A 156 -0.81 -6.31 30.81
CA ALA A 156 -1.62 -6.48 29.61
C ALA A 156 -0.82 -7.04 28.43
N VAL A 157 -0.14 -8.17 28.63
CA VAL A 157 0.71 -8.82 27.63
C VAL A 157 0.13 -10.15 27.18
N GLY A 158 0.39 -10.50 25.92
CA GLY A 158 0.09 -11.80 25.35
C GLY A 158 1.33 -12.71 25.33
N PRO A 159 1.19 -13.93 24.79
CA PRO A 159 2.31 -14.86 24.61
C PRO A 159 3.23 -14.48 23.44
N SER A 160 2.90 -13.44 22.68
CA SER A 160 3.59 -13.03 21.47
C SER A 160 3.19 -11.60 21.09
N PRO A 161 4.13 -10.71 20.74
CA PRO A 161 5.57 -10.87 20.89
C PRO A 161 5.96 -10.74 22.37
N ILE A 162 6.79 -11.66 22.84
CA ILE A 162 7.38 -11.61 24.18
C ILE A 162 8.86 -12.00 24.11
N LEU A 163 9.72 -11.15 24.67
CA LEU A 163 11.15 -11.43 24.85
C LEU A 163 11.38 -11.79 26.32
N ILE A 164 11.80 -13.02 26.56
CA ILE A 164 11.86 -13.64 27.88
C ILE A 164 13.15 -14.43 28.08
N HIS A 165 13.73 -14.33 29.27
CA HIS A 165 14.89 -15.11 29.68
C HIS A 165 14.57 -16.62 29.70
N LYS A 166 15.50 -17.42 29.18
CA LYS A 166 15.31 -18.85 28.87
C LYS A 166 14.89 -19.70 30.10
N PRO A 167 15.53 -19.58 31.29
CA PRO A 167 15.03 -20.19 32.53
C PRO A 167 13.59 -19.80 32.91
N LEU A 168 13.21 -18.54 32.68
CA LEU A 168 11.89 -18.06 33.04
C LEU A 168 10.81 -18.62 32.11
N LEU A 169 11.09 -18.70 30.81
CA LEU A 169 10.22 -19.37 29.84
C LEU A 169 10.02 -20.85 30.19
N ARG A 170 11.10 -21.57 30.56
CA ARG A 170 11.02 -22.96 31.02
C ARG A 170 10.13 -23.12 32.26
N LYS A 171 10.28 -22.22 33.24
CA LYS A 171 9.46 -22.20 34.46
C LYS A 171 7.97 -21.94 34.16
N LEU A 172 7.68 -21.12 33.14
CA LEU A 172 6.33 -20.65 32.85
C LEU A 172 5.56 -21.54 31.85
N ALA A 173 6.23 -22.26 30.95
CA ALA A 173 5.58 -22.98 29.86
C ALA A 173 4.47 -23.94 30.33
N ARG A 174 4.75 -24.77 31.35
CA ARG A 174 3.76 -25.73 31.86
C ARG A 174 2.61 -25.05 32.64
N PRO A 175 2.87 -24.13 33.59
CA PRO A 175 1.81 -23.33 34.20
C PRO A 175 0.94 -22.57 33.20
N TRP A 176 1.53 -22.07 32.11
CA TRP A 176 0.78 -21.43 31.03
C TRP A 176 -0.16 -22.41 30.34
N TRP A 177 0.31 -23.57 29.90
CA TRP A 177 -0.54 -24.63 29.34
C TRP A 177 -1.67 -25.04 30.27
N ASP A 178 -1.36 -25.33 31.54
CA ASP A 178 -2.35 -25.78 32.52
C ASP A 178 -3.39 -24.68 32.81
N MET A 179 -3.01 -23.39 32.74
CA MET A 179 -3.94 -22.27 32.80
C MET A 179 -4.87 -22.22 31.59
N SER A 180 -4.30 -22.28 30.38
CA SER A 180 -5.09 -22.26 29.14
C SER A 180 -6.10 -23.40 29.13
N GLN A 181 -5.69 -24.61 29.52
CA GLN A 181 -6.59 -25.77 29.63
C GLN A 181 -7.72 -25.52 30.62
N ARG A 182 -7.42 -25.05 31.84
CA ARG A 182 -8.46 -24.77 32.85
C ARG A 182 -9.47 -23.74 32.36
N MET A 183 -9.00 -22.64 31.79
CA MET A 183 -9.87 -21.60 31.25
C MET A 183 -10.72 -22.11 30.08
N GLN A 184 -10.17 -23.00 29.25
CA GLN A 184 -10.93 -23.58 28.12
C GLN A 184 -12.08 -24.49 28.60
N HIS A 185 -11.94 -25.07 29.80
CA HIS A 185 -12.98 -25.90 30.42
C HIS A 185 -14.00 -25.08 31.20
N ASP A 186 -13.83 -23.77 31.29
CA ASP A 186 -14.76 -22.86 31.95
C ASP A 186 -15.58 -22.08 30.92
N ASN A 187 -16.90 -22.27 30.94
CA ASN A 187 -17.81 -21.64 29.99
C ASN A 187 -17.80 -20.11 30.10
N ASN A 188 -17.57 -19.54 31.29
CA ASN A 188 -17.56 -18.10 31.48
C ASN A 188 -16.28 -17.50 30.88
N ALA A 189 -15.12 -18.12 31.15
CA ALA A 189 -13.85 -17.74 30.55
C ALA A 189 -13.88 -17.87 29.02
N LEU A 190 -14.43 -18.97 28.50
CA LEU A 190 -14.59 -19.18 27.06
C LEU A 190 -15.44 -18.08 26.40
N ASN A 191 -16.57 -17.73 27.02
CA ASN A 191 -17.47 -16.70 26.50
C ASN A 191 -16.86 -15.30 26.54
N ILE A 192 -16.06 -14.98 27.57
CA ILE A 192 -15.49 -13.64 27.76
C ILE A 192 -14.19 -13.45 26.97
N PHE A 193 -13.27 -14.40 27.02
CA PHE A 193 -11.95 -14.27 26.38
C PHE A 193 -11.93 -14.76 24.93
N GLY A 194 -12.88 -15.61 24.53
CA GLY A 194 -13.01 -16.10 23.16
C GLY A 194 -11.68 -16.60 22.61
N TRP A 195 -11.19 -15.96 21.54
CA TRP A 195 -9.97 -16.37 20.84
C TRP A 195 -8.65 -16.05 21.56
N VAL A 196 -8.67 -15.38 22.72
CA VAL A 196 -7.49 -14.94 23.49
C VAL A 196 -7.23 -15.86 24.70
N LEU A 197 -7.85 -17.04 24.73
CA LEU A 197 -7.97 -17.87 25.93
C LEU A 197 -6.66 -18.54 26.41
N GLU A 198 -5.56 -18.41 25.65
CA GLU A 198 -4.25 -18.91 26.09
C GLU A 198 -3.73 -18.19 27.34
N MET A 199 -4.13 -16.93 27.59
CA MET A 199 -3.99 -16.19 28.87
C MET A 199 -2.64 -16.33 29.59
N TYR A 200 -1.57 -16.16 28.81
CA TYR A 200 -0.18 -16.13 29.27
C TYR A 200 0.04 -15.21 30.48
N ASN A 201 -0.57 -14.04 30.49
CA ASN A 201 -0.42 -13.04 31.55
C ASN A 201 -0.93 -13.52 32.93
N ILE A 202 -2.06 -14.22 33.00
CA ILE A 202 -2.59 -14.74 34.28
C ILE A 202 -1.65 -15.82 34.81
N ALA A 203 -1.22 -16.74 33.95
CA ALA A 203 -0.25 -17.78 34.34
C ALA A 203 1.07 -17.17 34.83
N ALA A 204 1.59 -16.19 34.09
CA ALA A 204 2.81 -15.48 34.46
C ALA A 204 2.66 -14.78 35.81
N ARG A 205 1.53 -14.10 36.03
CA ARG A 205 1.27 -13.39 37.28
C ARG A 205 1.19 -14.35 38.48
N ASN A 206 0.52 -15.48 38.35
CA ASN A 206 0.49 -16.54 39.38
C ASN A 206 1.88 -17.10 39.70
N MET A 207 2.80 -17.07 38.74
CA MET A 207 4.21 -17.45 38.95
C MET A 207 5.08 -16.34 39.53
N GLY A 208 4.48 -15.20 39.88
CA GLY A 208 5.17 -14.01 40.40
C GLY A 208 5.87 -13.17 39.33
N ILE A 209 5.64 -13.45 38.04
CA ILE A 209 6.31 -12.77 36.92
C ILE A 209 5.55 -11.47 36.60
N ARG A 210 6.32 -10.41 36.35
CA ARG A 210 5.86 -9.11 35.84
C ARG A 210 6.56 -8.80 34.53
N HIS A 211 6.02 -7.86 33.77
CA HIS A 211 6.54 -7.50 32.44
C HIS A 211 6.79 -6.01 32.31
N THR A 212 7.80 -5.65 31.54
CA THR A 212 7.83 -4.34 30.88
C THR A 212 6.83 -4.37 29.72
N VAL A 213 5.77 -3.56 29.80
CA VAL A 213 4.78 -3.43 28.73
C VAL A 213 5.24 -2.36 27.75
N SER A 214 5.58 -2.74 26.53
CA SER A 214 6.12 -1.82 25.51
C SER A 214 5.17 -1.64 24.34
N LYS A 215 4.76 -0.39 24.11
CA LYS A 215 3.97 0.03 22.94
C LYS A 215 4.77 0.08 21.63
N ASP A 216 6.09 -0.01 21.72
CA ASP A 216 7.01 0.15 20.58
C ASP A 216 7.56 -1.19 20.09
N LEU A 217 7.38 -2.27 20.86
CA LEU A 217 7.77 -3.62 20.45
C LEU A 217 7.06 -4.06 19.16
N GLN A 218 5.82 -3.61 18.97
CA GLN A 218 4.99 -3.96 17.83
C GLN A 218 4.07 -2.81 17.43
N VAL A 219 3.70 -2.79 16.16
CA VAL A 219 2.51 -2.11 15.68
C VAL A 219 1.50 -3.14 15.16
N GLU A 220 0.24 -2.91 15.50
CA GLU A 220 -0.90 -3.75 15.12
C GLU A 220 -1.98 -2.86 14.48
N PRO A 221 -1.81 -2.50 13.20
CA PRO A 221 -2.73 -1.58 12.53
C PRO A 221 -4.11 -2.21 12.39
N GLN A 222 -5.14 -1.46 12.78
CA GLN A 222 -6.54 -1.83 12.59
C GLN A 222 -6.99 -1.51 11.15
N GLY A 223 -8.26 -1.73 10.81
CA GLY A 223 -8.77 -1.68 9.43
C GLY A 223 -8.36 -0.47 8.57
N GLU A 224 -8.27 0.75 9.11
CA GLU A 224 -7.86 1.95 8.35
C GLU A 224 -6.33 2.16 8.30
N GLY A 225 -5.55 1.36 9.03
CA GLY A 225 -4.10 1.49 9.16
C GLY A 225 -3.65 2.51 10.22
N THR A 226 -2.35 2.80 10.26
CA THR A 226 -1.74 3.82 11.14
C THR A 226 -0.48 4.44 10.51
N ASP A 227 -0.23 5.71 10.83
CA ASP A 227 1.02 6.42 10.48
C ASP A 227 2.09 6.30 11.59
N ASP A 228 1.71 5.87 12.81
CA ASP A 228 2.64 5.68 13.94
C ASP A 228 3.45 4.38 13.79
N MET A 229 4.48 4.45 12.94
CA MET A 229 5.35 3.32 12.59
C MET A 229 6.80 3.55 13.01
N ASP A 230 7.18 4.79 13.30
CA ASP A 230 8.59 5.21 13.33
C ASP A 230 9.37 4.67 14.51
N SER A 231 8.74 4.33 15.64
CA SER A 231 9.41 3.70 16.78
C SER A 231 9.27 2.17 16.79
N LYS A 232 8.49 1.60 15.86
CA LYS A 232 7.96 0.24 15.97
C LYS A 232 8.97 -0.80 15.46
N ILE A 233 9.10 -1.91 16.18
CA ILE A 233 10.08 -2.98 15.85
C ILE A 233 9.44 -4.06 14.97
N ILE A 234 8.27 -4.56 15.36
CA ILE A 234 7.56 -5.65 14.67
C ILE A 234 6.27 -5.12 14.03
N TYR A 235 6.02 -5.48 12.78
CA TYR A 235 4.70 -5.33 12.16
C TYR A 235 3.89 -6.60 12.41
N HIS A 236 2.71 -6.48 13.03
CA HIS A 236 1.76 -7.58 13.18
C HIS A 236 0.54 -7.37 12.29
N TYR A 237 0.41 -8.20 11.26
CA TYR A 237 -0.66 -8.09 10.26
C TYR A 237 -1.86 -9.00 10.57
N THR A 238 -2.27 -9.08 11.84
CA THR A 238 -3.41 -9.91 12.26
C THR A 238 -4.75 -9.42 11.70
N PHE A 239 -4.93 -8.10 11.62
CA PHE A 239 -6.11 -7.47 11.03
C PHE A 239 -5.90 -7.16 9.55
N GLY A 240 -6.96 -7.35 8.76
CA GLY A 240 -6.97 -6.93 7.37
C GLY A 240 -7.05 -5.41 7.27
N LEU A 241 -6.32 -4.83 6.32
CA LEU A 241 -6.43 -3.43 5.97
C LEU A 241 -7.48 -3.24 4.89
N THR A 242 -8.45 -2.39 5.18
CA THR A 242 -9.52 -1.94 4.29
C THR A 242 -9.65 -0.42 4.43
N PRO A 243 -8.66 0.36 3.95
CA PRO A 243 -8.79 1.80 3.92
C PRO A 243 -10.09 2.19 3.23
N LYS A 244 -10.74 3.24 3.75
CA LYS A 244 -12.00 3.72 3.18
C LYS A 244 -11.83 3.95 1.67
N PRO A 245 -12.81 3.49 0.86
CA PRO A 245 -12.73 3.68 -0.57
C PRO A 245 -12.64 5.17 -0.88
N VAL A 246 -11.87 5.49 -1.93
CA VAL A 246 -11.61 6.87 -2.37
C VAL A 246 -12.91 7.64 -2.66
N PHE A 247 -14.01 6.93 -2.95
CA PHE A 247 -15.39 7.43 -2.94
C PHE A 247 -16.39 6.26 -2.88
N LYS A 248 -17.66 6.59 -2.62
CA LYS A 248 -18.76 5.62 -2.56
C LYS A 248 -18.93 4.88 -3.90
N GLY A 249 -18.60 3.60 -3.93
CA GLY A 249 -18.70 2.73 -5.10
C GLY A 249 -17.36 2.33 -5.73
N ALA A 250 -16.23 2.92 -5.31
CA ALA A 250 -14.91 2.51 -5.78
C ALA A 250 -14.57 1.08 -5.32
N ALA A 251 -13.78 0.36 -6.13
CA ALA A 251 -13.21 -0.91 -5.69
C ALA A 251 -12.34 -0.65 -4.44
N GLU A 252 -12.65 -1.35 -3.35
CA GLU A 252 -11.92 -1.22 -2.10
C GLU A 252 -10.57 -1.93 -2.24
N TRP A 253 -9.47 -1.19 -2.10
CA TRP A 253 -8.19 -1.84 -1.86
C TRP A 253 -8.28 -2.54 -0.50
N ARG A 254 -7.95 -3.83 -0.49
CA ARG A 254 -7.95 -4.64 0.71
C ARG A 254 -6.72 -5.53 0.71
N LEU A 255 -6.00 -5.53 1.82
CA LEU A 255 -4.97 -6.51 2.09
C LEU A 255 -5.29 -7.22 3.40
N ASP A 256 -5.72 -8.48 3.29
CA ASP A 256 -6.01 -9.34 4.43
C ASP A 256 -5.39 -10.71 4.17
N LYS A 257 -4.59 -11.21 5.12
CA LYS A 257 -3.97 -12.54 5.02
C LYS A 257 -4.99 -13.65 4.74
N ARG A 258 -6.24 -13.49 5.21
CA ARG A 258 -7.34 -14.45 5.00
C ARG A 258 -7.77 -14.56 3.54
N MET A 259 -7.31 -13.67 2.65
CA MET A 259 -7.50 -13.81 1.20
C MET A 259 -6.61 -14.90 0.60
N PHE A 260 -5.61 -15.37 1.35
CA PHE A 260 -4.56 -16.28 0.90
C PHE A 260 -4.57 -17.61 1.69
N TYR A 261 -5.77 -18.11 2.03
CA TYR A 261 -5.92 -19.42 2.68
C TYR A 261 -5.48 -20.58 1.78
N GLY A 262 -5.80 -20.51 0.49
CA GLY A 262 -5.58 -21.59 -0.48
C GLY A 262 -4.38 -21.43 -1.41
N ALA A 263 -3.68 -20.29 -1.33
CA ALA A 263 -2.57 -19.98 -2.22
C ALA A 263 -1.61 -18.97 -1.57
N TYR A 264 -0.40 -18.89 -2.09
CA TYR A 264 0.56 -17.84 -1.75
C TYR A 264 0.06 -16.49 -2.27
N PRO A 265 0.39 -15.36 -1.60
CA PRO A 265 0.18 -14.06 -2.20
C PRO A 265 1.00 -13.87 -3.47
N SER A 266 0.51 -13.00 -4.35
CA SER A 266 1.27 -12.53 -5.52
C SER A 266 2.63 -11.98 -5.08
N ASP A 267 3.65 -12.16 -5.90
CA ASP A 267 4.92 -11.44 -5.78
C ASP A 267 4.82 -9.98 -6.26
N HIS A 268 3.66 -9.60 -6.80
CA HIS A 268 3.33 -8.24 -7.22
C HIS A 268 1.93 -7.88 -6.69
N LEU A 269 1.78 -7.78 -5.37
CA LEU A 269 0.59 -7.23 -4.74
C LEU A 269 0.42 -5.77 -5.14
N GLU A 270 -0.83 -5.38 -5.36
CA GLU A 270 -1.20 -4.00 -5.63
C GLU A 270 -0.84 -3.12 -4.43
N MET A 271 -0.07 -2.07 -4.68
CA MET A 271 0.23 -1.07 -3.65
C MET A 271 -1.03 -0.28 -3.30
N PRO A 272 -1.20 0.11 -2.02
CA PRO A 272 -2.39 0.83 -1.60
C PRO A 272 -2.49 2.23 -2.24
N PRO A 273 -3.70 2.82 -2.30
CA PRO A 273 -3.87 4.21 -2.74
C PRO A 273 -3.03 5.19 -1.91
N ALA A 274 -2.55 6.28 -2.52
CA ALA A 274 -1.65 7.28 -1.92
C ALA A 274 -2.09 7.85 -0.55
N CYS A 275 -3.38 7.81 -0.23
CA CYS A 275 -3.94 8.28 1.04
C CYS A 275 -4.05 7.21 2.13
N THR A 276 -3.61 5.99 1.86
CA THR A 276 -3.60 4.93 2.86
C THR A 276 -2.55 5.25 3.91
N ALA A 277 -2.83 4.94 5.17
CA ALA A 277 -1.86 5.13 6.24
C ALA A 277 -0.54 4.40 5.92
N LYS A 278 0.58 4.93 6.43
CA LYS A 278 1.94 4.41 6.21
C LYS A 278 2.03 2.89 6.40
N SER A 279 1.31 2.35 7.38
CA SER A 279 1.27 0.92 7.64
C SER A 279 0.87 0.09 6.42
N GLY A 280 -0.09 0.56 5.60
CA GLY A 280 -0.54 -0.11 4.38
C GLY A 280 0.56 -0.24 3.33
N PHE A 281 1.33 0.84 3.14
CA PHE A 281 2.48 0.82 2.23
C PHE A 281 3.57 -0.10 2.73
N VAL A 282 3.86 -0.07 4.03
CA VAL A 282 4.87 -0.94 4.66
C VAL A 282 4.52 -2.41 4.47
N ILE A 283 3.30 -2.84 4.80
CA ILE A 283 2.91 -4.26 4.69
C ILE A 283 2.95 -4.78 3.25
N ALA A 284 2.41 -4.02 2.29
CA ALA A 284 2.40 -4.41 0.88
C ALA A 284 3.83 -4.50 0.33
N SER A 285 4.68 -3.53 0.67
CA SER A 285 6.09 -3.52 0.28
C SER A 285 6.86 -4.71 0.87
N MET A 286 6.67 -4.99 2.15
CA MET A 286 7.36 -6.10 2.83
C MET A 286 6.94 -7.47 2.29
N TRP A 287 5.67 -7.67 1.93
CA TRP A 287 5.21 -8.90 1.30
C TRP A 287 5.77 -9.06 -0.11
N ASN A 288 5.68 -8.01 -0.94
CA ASN A 288 6.24 -8.02 -2.29
C ASN A 288 7.75 -8.29 -2.26
N GLU A 289 8.48 -7.58 -1.39
CA GLU A 289 9.92 -7.78 -1.25
C GLU A 289 10.25 -9.23 -0.92
N ALA A 290 9.60 -9.82 0.09
CA ALA A 290 9.84 -11.20 0.46
C ALA A 290 9.49 -12.16 -0.68
N ALA A 291 8.28 -12.02 -1.25
CA ALA A 291 7.78 -12.87 -2.32
C ALA A 291 8.67 -12.87 -3.58
N GLN A 292 9.26 -11.72 -3.93
CA GLN A 292 10.14 -11.59 -5.09
C GLN A 292 11.54 -12.19 -4.87
N HIS A 293 11.98 -12.35 -3.62
CA HIS A 293 13.35 -12.79 -3.30
C HIS A 293 13.42 -14.20 -2.71
N ILE A 294 12.29 -14.77 -2.28
CA ILE A 294 12.23 -16.14 -1.77
C ILE A 294 12.22 -17.12 -2.95
N GLU A 295 13.22 -18.00 -3.01
CA GLU A 295 13.32 -19.02 -4.06
C GLU A 295 12.11 -19.97 -4.05
N GLY A 296 11.58 -20.31 -5.22
CA GLY A 296 10.42 -21.20 -5.31
C GLY A 296 9.14 -20.60 -4.72
N TRP A 297 9.01 -19.27 -4.71
CA TRP A 297 7.75 -18.61 -4.39
C TRP A 297 6.65 -19.04 -5.38
N LYS A 298 5.63 -19.74 -4.89
CA LYS A 298 4.59 -20.36 -5.73
C LYS A 298 3.56 -19.31 -6.16
N THR A 299 3.92 -18.45 -7.11
CA THR A 299 3.01 -17.41 -7.62
C THR A 299 1.75 -18.02 -8.21
N GLN A 300 0.58 -17.69 -7.65
CA GLN A 300 -0.61 -17.57 -8.48
C GLN A 300 -0.69 -16.11 -8.88
N ARG A 301 -0.45 -15.80 -10.16
CA ARG A 301 -0.76 -14.46 -10.67
C ARG A 301 -2.25 -14.23 -10.39
N PRO A 302 -2.64 -13.19 -9.64
CA PRO A 302 -4.02 -12.77 -9.61
C PRO A 302 -4.44 -12.55 -11.07
N ALA A 303 -5.68 -12.94 -11.41
CA ALA A 303 -6.28 -12.36 -12.60
C ALA A 303 -6.17 -10.83 -12.46
N PRO A 304 -5.78 -10.09 -13.52
CA PRO A 304 -5.86 -8.64 -13.48
C PRO A 304 -7.24 -8.24 -12.95
N PRO A 305 -7.34 -7.16 -12.16
CA PRO A 305 -8.61 -6.75 -11.56
C PRO A 305 -9.68 -6.75 -12.64
N ASP A 306 -10.82 -7.37 -12.32
CA ASP A 306 -11.94 -7.56 -13.22
C ASP A 306 -12.31 -6.21 -13.85
N ALA A 307 -11.99 -6.03 -15.13
CA ALA A 307 -12.08 -4.75 -15.84
C ALA A 307 -13.49 -4.13 -15.69
N GLY A 308 -14.52 -4.98 -15.57
CA GLY A 308 -15.92 -4.59 -15.39
C GLY A 308 -16.26 -3.87 -14.08
N LYS A 309 -15.44 -3.95 -13.01
CA LYS A 309 -15.67 -3.15 -11.77
C LYS A 309 -15.01 -1.78 -11.81
N VAL A 310 -13.91 -1.66 -12.54
CA VAL A 310 -13.21 -0.39 -12.78
C VAL A 310 -13.98 0.45 -13.81
N ASP A 311 -14.62 -0.18 -14.79
CA ASP A 311 -15.41 0.46 -15.86
C ASP A 311 -16.71 1.13 -15.39
N ASN A 312 -17.44 0.55 -14.43
CA ASN A 312 -18.69 1.14 -13.90
C ASN A 312 -18.47 2.43 -13.10
N LEU A 313 -17.26 2.61 -12.58
CA LEU A 313 -16.87 3.75 -11.78
C LEU A 313 -16.43 4.93 -12.66
N ARG A 314 -15.67 4.62 -13.71
CA ARG A 314 -15.11 5.55 -14.70
C ARG A 314 -16.18 6.13 -15.62
N SER A 315 -17.12 5.30 -16.07
CA SER A 315 -18.29 5.73 -16.84
C SER A 315 -19.21 6.66 -16.05
N ARG A 316 -19.41 6.42 -14.73
CA ARG A 316 -20.18 7.30 -13.84
C ARG A 316 -19.48 8.63 -13.53
N LEU A 317 -18.16 8.64 -13.35
CA LEU A 317 -17.36 9.86 -13.20
C LEU A 317 -17.47 10.73 -14.46
N LEU A 318 -17.27 10.14 -15.65
CA LEU A 318 -17.37 10.78 -16.96
C LEU A 318 -18.76 11.37 -17.28
N ALA A 319 -19.83 10.76 -16.77
CA ALA A 319 -21.20 11.24 -16.99
C ALA A 319 -21.56 12.49 -16.16
N ASN A 320 -20.84 12.75 -15.05
CA ASN A 320 -21.17 13.82 -14.10
C ASN A 320 -20.18 15.00 -14.11
N THR A 321 -19.20 15.01 -15.01
CA THR A 321 -18.19 16.06 -15.04
C THR A 321 -18.68 17.36 -15.67
N LYS A 322 -18.58 18.47 -14.93
CA LYS A 322 -18.82 19.83 -15.46
C LYS A 322 -17.65 20.30 -16.32
N VAL A 323 -17.95 21.05 -17.38
CA VAL A 323 -16.94 21.69 -18.22
C VAL A 323 -16.68 23.09 -17.66
N GLU A 324 -15.54 23.26 -16.97
CA GLU A 324 -15.07 24.56 -16.51
C GLU A 324 -14.64 25.43 -17.71
N ARG A 325 -15.34 26.54 -17.95
CA ARG A 325 -15.12 27.41 -19.13
C ARG A 325 -14.70 28.83 -18.82
N GLU A 326 -14.88 29.30 -17.58
CA GLU A 326 -14.66 30.70 -17.21
C GLU A 326 -14.03 30.82 -15.81
N GLY A 327 -13.48 31.99 -15.50
CA GLY A 327 -12.97 32.35 -14.17
C GLY A 327 -11.88 31.43 -13.62
N LEU A 328 -11.92 31.19 -12.31
CA LEU A 328 -10.97 30.32 -11.61
C LEU A 328 -10.93 28.90 -12.20
N GLY A 329 -12.09 28.36 -12.59
CA GLY A 329 -12.18 27.04 -13.21
C GLY A 329 -11.37 26.97 -14.51
N GLN A 330 -11.44 27.99 -15.36
CA GLN A 330 -10.61 28.05 -16.57
C GLN A 330 -9.11 28.08 -16.24
N LEU A 331 -8.71 28.83 -15.21
CA LEU A 331 -7.31 28.96 -14.80
C LEU A 331 -6.76 27.66 -14.22
N LEU A 332 -7.53 26.93 -13.40
CA LEU A 332 -7.05 25.68 -12.78
C LEU A 332 -7.11 24.48 -13.72
N ARG A 333 -7.88 24.56 -14.80
CA ARG A 333 -8.07 23.46 -15.75
C ARG A 333 -6.76 23.05 -16.45
N GLY A 334 -6.30 21.84 -16.17
CA GLY A 334 -5.11 21.24 -16.79
C GLY A 334 -3.81 21.69 -16.18
N THR A 335 -3.80 21.89 -14.85
CA THR A 335 -2.64 22.41 -14.11
C THR A 335 -2.02 21.36 -13.20
N GLY A 336 -0.73 21.52 -12.94
CA GLY A 336 0.05 20.71 -12.02
C GLY A 336 1.43 20.37 -12.61
N PRO A 337 2.39 19.87 -11.84
CA PRO A 337 2.22 19.39 -10.48
C PRO A 337 2.06 20.53 -9.47
N TRP A 338 1.05 20.39 -8.63
CA TRP A 338 0.88 21.16 -7.42
C TRP A 338 1.58 20.44 -6.27
N ARG A 339 2.50 21.11 -5.59
CA ARG A 339 3.08 20.61 -4.35
C ARG A 339 2.15 20.94 -3.20
N TRP A 340 1.69 19.94 -2.45
CA TRP A 340 0.80 20.18 -1.31
C TRP A 340 0.98 19.15 -0.20
N GLY A 341 1.68 19.54 0.88
CA GLY A 341 1.90 18.67 2.03
C GLY A 341 2.61 17.36 1.65
N SER A 342 2.07 16.22 2.10
CA SER A 342 2.55 14.87 1.75
C SER A 342 2.05 14.38 0.39
N LEU A 343 1.08 15.06 -0.22
CA LEU A 343 0.68 14.78 -1.61
C LEU A 343 1.80 15.30 -2.49
N ALA A 344 2.74 14.43 -2.83
CA ALA A 344 3.96 14.78 -3.54
C ALA A 344 3.68 15.68 -4.75
N ARG A 345 2.62 15.36 -5.52
CA ARG A 345 2.17 16.08 -6.72
C ARG A 345 0.66 15.95 -6.88
N LEU A 346 -0.07 17.04 -7.03
CA LEU A 346 -1.48 17.06 -7.38
C LEU A 346 -1.64 17.61 -8.80
N TYR A 347 -2.59 17.07 -9.57
CA TYR A 347 -2.95 17.53 -10.91
C TYR A 347 -4.44 17.80 -10.96
N LEU A 348 -4.82 18.94 -11.53
CA LEU A 348 -6.20 19.34 -11.75
C LEU A 348 -6.46 19.30 -13.26
N PHE A 349 -7.02 18.20 -13.74
CA PHE A 349 -7.39 18.03 -15.14
C PHE A 349 -8.71 18.75 -15.47
N GLY A 350 -8.96 18.94 -16.76
CA GLY A 350 -10.28 19.37 -17.21
C GLY A 350 -11.37 18.36 -16.86
N ARG A 351 -12.62 18.82 -17.01
CA ARG A 351 -13.81 18.07 -16.58
C ARG A 351 -13.90 17.88 -15.07
N GLY A 352 -13.27 18.76 -14.28
CA GLY A 352 -13.30 18.68 -12.81
C GLY A 352 -12.68 17.40 -12.25
N LEU A 353 -11.71 16.80 -12.94
CA LEU A 353 -11.00 15.61 -12.49
C LEU A 353 -9.69 16.00 -11.81
N ALA A 354 -9.39 15.40 -10.67
CA ALA A 354 -8.12 15.58 -9.96
C ALA A 354 -7.35 14.26 -9.93
N TYR A 355 -6.02 14.34 -9.85
CA TYR A 355 -5.17 13.17 -9.73
C TYR A 355 -3.92 13.44 -8.88
N VAL A 356 -3.54 12.45 -8.07
CA VAL A 356 -2.30 12.42 -7.30
C VAL A 356 -1.55 11.16 -7.71
N PRO A 357 -0.34 11.23 -8.28
CA PRO A 357 0.40 10.05 -8.69
C PRO A 357 0.84 9.23 -7.48
N GLY A 358 1.04 7.95 -7.70
CA GLY A 358 1.82 7.12 -6.80
C GLY A 358 3.26 7.62 -6.69
N THR A 359 3.97 7.18 -5.66
CA THR A 359 5.38 7.50 -5.44
C THR A 359 6.32 6.70 -6.35
N THR A 360 5.83 5.61 -6.95
CA THR A 360 6.54 4.79 -7.93
C THR A 360 5.68 4.55 -9.19
N PRO A 361 6.27 4.24 -10.36
CA PRO A 361 5.52 3.95 -11.61
C PRO A 361 4.53 2.77 -11.50
N SER A 362 4.72 1.88 -10.53
CA SER A 362 3.85 0.72 -10.25
C SER A 362 2.70 1.03 -9.29
N GLU A 363 2.71 2.18 -8.61
CA GLU A 363 1.64 2.58 -7.70
C GLU A 363 0.47 3.23 -8.44
N LEU A 364 -0.72 2.68 -8.25
CA LEU A 364 -1.96 3.33 -8.69
C LEU A 364 -2.17 4.61 -7.87
N GLY A 365 -1.93 5.76 -8.52
CA GLY A 365 -2.24 7.04 -7.89
C GLY A 365 -3.73 7.25 -7.65
N THR A 366 -4.06 8.31 -6.92
CA THR A 366 -5.43 8.62 -6.48
C THR A 366 -6.15 9.52 -7.48
N LEU A 367 -7.34 9.11 -7.93
CA LEU A 367 -8.27 9.98 -8.65
C LEU A 367 -9.22 10.71 -7.70
N GLY A 368 -9.59 11.94 -8.06
CA GLY A 368 -10.55 12.76 -7.36
C GLY A 368 -11.34 13.65 -8.30
N THR A 369 -12.12 14.54 -7.72
CA THR A 369 -12.82 15.59 -8.45
C THR A 369 -12.49 16.95 -7.88
N TRP A 370 -12.59 17.99 -8.68
CA TRP A 370 -12.50 19.36 -8.21
C TRP A 370 -13.50 20.23 -8.95
N GLU A 371 -13.94 21.31 -8.32
CA GLU A 371 -14.89 22.27 -8.89
C GLU A 371 -14.55 23.67 -8.37
N ALA A 372 -14.55 24.67 -9.26
CA ALA A 372 -14.49 26.06 -8.81
C ALA A 372 -15.83 26.47 -8.20
N THR A 373 -15.83 26.87 -6.93
CA THR A 373 -17.04 27.24 -6.18
C THR A 373 -17.17 28.75 -5.95
N GLY A 374 -16.19 29.54 -6.40
CA GLY A 374 -16.19 30.99 -6.34
C GLY A 374 -14.99 31.60 -7.06
N GLU A 375 -14.82 32.92 -6.96
CA GLU A 375 -13.73 33.64 -7.65
C GLU A 375 -12.32 33.23 -7.19
N GLN A 376 -12.19 32.77 -5.95
CA GLN A 376 -10.93 32.35 -5.32
C GLN A 376 -11.08 31.05 -4.54
N GLN A 377 -12.15 30.30 -4.79
CA GLN A 377 -12.47 29.09 -4.04
C GLN A 377 -12.73 27.93 -4.98
N ALA A 378 -12.19 26.77 -4.64
CA ALA A 378 -12.52 25.51 -5.27
C ALA A 378 -12.74 24.44 -4.20
N THR A 379 -13.54 23.42 -4.53
CA THR A 379 -13.59 22.19 -3.76
C THR A 379 -12.72 21.14 -4.45
N LEU A 380 -12.05 20.31 -3.64
CA LEU A 380 -11.28 19.17 -4.09
C LEU A 380 -11.74 17.96 -3.29
N THR A 381 -12.25 16.93 -3.95
CA THR A 381 -12.61 15.67 -3.33
C THR A 381 -11.54 14.65 -3.66
N LEU A 382 -10.79 14.21 -2.65
CA LEU A 382 -9.77 13.18 -2.76
C LEU A 382 -9.88 12.24 -1.55
N CYS A 383 -9.79 10.94 -1.79
CA CYS A 383 -9.70 9.94 -0.72
C CYS A 383 -10.89 9.98 0.25
N GLY A 384 -12.10 10.16 -0.29
CA GLY A 384 -13.35 10.24 0.48
C GLY A 384 -13.48 11.52 1.31
N LYS A 385 -12.53 12.45 1.20
CA LYS A 385 -12.49 13.72 1.92
C LYS A 385 -12.72 14.88 0.96
N THR A 386 -13.45 15.89 1.42
CA THR A 386 -13.68 17.12 0.67
C THR A 386 -12.87 18.25 1.30
N TYR A 387 -12.00 18.83 0.50
CA TYR A 387 -11.15 19.96 0.86
C TYR A 387 -11.71 21.23 0.23
N SER A 388 -11.77 22.31 1.01
CA SER A 388 -12.02 23.66 0.49
C SER A 388 -10.68 24.34 0.24
N LEU A 389 -10.39 24.62 -1.02
CA LEU A 389 -9.19 25.31 -1.48
C LEU A 389 -9.48 26.80 -1.60
N HIS A 390 -8.67 27.62 -0.95
CA HIS A 390 -8.75 29.08 -0.98
C HIS A 390 -7.48 29.62 -1.63
N PHE A 391 -7.62 30.15 -2.83
CA PHE A 391 -6.52 30.69 -3.63
C PHE A 391 -6.21 32.13 -3.23
N GLU A 392 -4.93 32.51 -3.27
CA GLU A 392 -4.51 33.85 -2.84
C GLU A 392 -4.89 34.94 -3.86
N SER A 393 -5.17 34.57 -5.12
CA SER A 393 -5.59 35.50 -6.18
C SER A 393 -6.57 34.84 -7.15
N ALA A 394 -7.49 35.63 -7.71
CA ALA A 394 -8.46 35.19 -8.71
C ALA A 394 -7.86 35.16 -10.13
N SER A 395 -6.88 36.01 -10.40
CA SER A 395 -6.20 36.12 -11.70
C SER A 395 -4.85 35.40 -11.75
N ALA A 396 -4.29 35.08 -10.58
CA ALA A 396 -3.02 34.37 -10.43
C ALA A 396 -3.10 33.31 -9.32
N PRO A 397 -3.96 32.27 -9.46
CA PRO A 397 -4.26 31.32 -8.40
C PRO A 397 -3.14 30.29 -8.14
N TRP A 398 -1.87 30.69 -8.04
CA TRP A 398 -0.72 29.76 -7.99
C TRP A 398 -0.45 29.15 -6.63
N THR A 399 -1.07 29.71 -5.60
CA THR A 399 -0.97 29.29 -4.21
C THR A 399 -2.34 29.17 -3.60
N PHE A 400 -2.54 28.15 -2.77
CA PHE A 400 -3.77 27.98 -2.02
C PHE A 400 -3.53 27.53 -0.57
N SER A 401 -4.49 27.84 0.29
CA SER A 401 -4.65 27.17 1.58
C SER A 401 -5.84 26.22 1.53
N ALA A 402 -5.79 25.14 2.29
CA ALA A 402 -6.83 24.12 2.29
C ALA A 402 -7.48 23.98 3.67
N LEU A 403 -8.79 23.75 3.67
CA LEU A 403 -9.54 23.34 4.86
C LEU A 403 -10.09 21.93 4.63
N LEU A 404 -10.09 21.12 5.68
CA LEU A 404 -10.79 19.83 5.75
C LEU A 404 -11.81 19.93 6.88
N ASP A 405 -13.10 19.75 6.58
CA ASP A 405 -14.19 19.85 7.57
C ASP A 405 -14.14 21.15 8.41
N GLY A 406 -13.82 22.27 7.76
CA GLY A 406 -13.68 23.59 8.40
C GLY A 406 -12.37 23.82 9.16
N THR A 407 -11.52 22.80 9.30
CA THR A 407 -10.21 22.92 9.95
C THR A 407 -9.13 23.26 8.93
N ARG A 408 -8.38 24.35 9.17
CA ARG A 408 -7.30 24.78 8.30
C ARG A 408 -6.12 23.81 8.37
N LEU A 409 -5.68 23.33 7.20
CA LEU A 409 -4.50 22.48 7.08
C LEU A 409 -3.22 23.33 7.08
N PRO A 410 -2.13 22.87 7.72
CA PRO A 410 -0.91 23.64 7.84
C PRO A 410 -0.13 23.75 6.52
N ALA A 411 -0.28 22.78 5.62
CA ALA A 411 0.40 22.77 4.33
C ALA A 411 -0.33 23.66 3.32
N LYS A 412 0.40 24.60 2.71
CA LYS A 412 -0.06 25.34 1.53
C LYS A 412 0.17 24.54 0.26
N GLY A 413 -0.71 24.71 -0.71
CA GLY A 413 -0.52 24.23 -2.07
C GLY A 413 0.21 25.28 -2.90
N GLN A 414 1.13 24.84 -3.76
CA GLN A 414 1.87 25.70 -4.67
C GLN A 414 2.03 25.01 -6.03
N LEU A 415 1.66 25.71 -7.11
CA LEU A 415 1.93 25.26 -8.47
C LEU A 415 3.44 25.33 -8.75
N LEU A 416 4.03 24.23 -9.25
CA LEU A 416 5.48 24.16 -9.47
C LEU A 416 5.93 24.76 -10.80
N ASP A 417 5.05 24.82 -11.81
CA ASP A 417 5.35 25.41 -13.11
C ASP A 417 4.28 26.43 -13.52
N GLU A 418 4.53 27.70 -13.18
CA GLU A 418 3.63 28.81 -13.52
C GLU A 418 3.62 29.13 -15.04
N ARG A 419 4.54 28.56 -15.84
CA ARG A 419 4.55 28.73 -17.31
C ARG A 419 3.31 28.10 -17.97
N GLN A 420 2.61 27.22 -17.27
CA GLN A 420 1.31 26.67 -17.69
C GLN A 420 0.23 27.75 -17.88
N HIS A 421 0.53 28.99 -17.49
CA HIS A 421 -0.36 30.16 -17.56
C HIS A 421 0.19 31.32 -18.40
N THR A 422 1.36 31.16 -19.03
CA THR A 422 1.89 32.22 -19.91
C THR A 422 1.32 32.10 -21.31
N ASP A 423 0.57 33.12 -21.77
CA ASP A 423 0.14 33.33 -23.17
C ASP A 423 1.30 33.59 -24.16
N ARG A 424 2.53 33.16 -23.82
CA ARG A 424 3.71 33.46 -24.63
C ARG A 424 3.75 32.56 -25.85
N VAL A 425 3.19 33.08 -26.94
CA VAL A 425 3.62 32.77 -28.31
C VAL A 425 5.13 33.06 -28.38
N LEU A 426 5.96 32.01 -28.33
CA LEU A 426 7.39 32.19 -28.63
C LEU A 426 7.52 32.56 -30.13
N PRO A 427 8.45 33.46 -30.49
CA PRO A 427 8.57 33.95 -31.86
C PRO A 427 8.83 32.78 -32.82
N ALA A 428 8.12 32.78 -33.95
CA ALA A 428 8.36 31.83 -35.03
C ALA A 428 9.81 31.94 -35.49
N LEU A 429 10.53 30.81 -35.58
CA LEU A 429 11.83 30.78 -36.21
C LEU A 429 11.70 31.22 -37.69
N PRO A 430 12.62 32.06 -38.21
CA PRO A 430 12.67 32.39 -39.63
C PRO A 430 12.80 31.12 -40.47
N ALA A 431 12.11 31.07 -41.60
CA ALA A 431 11.89 29.88 -42.41
C ALA A 431 13.13 29.30 -43.14
N ALA A 432 14.37 29.60 -42.73
CA ALA A 432 15.54 29.39 -43.59
C ALA A 432 16.85 28.91 -42.93
N GLU A 433 16.90 28.51 -41.66
CA GLU A 433 18.13 27.93 -41.10
C GLU A 433 18.05 26.40 -40.96
N GLN A 434 18.97 25.71 -41.62
CA GLN A 434 19.17 24.27 -41.52
C GLN A 434 19.72 23.95 -40.12
N VAL A 435 18.82 23.68 -39.18
CA VAL A 435 19.17 23.18 -37.86
C VAL A 435 19.26 21.64 -37.92
N PRO A 436 20.31 20.99 -37.36
CA PRO A 436 20.41 19.54 -37.29
C PRO A 436 19.16 18.91 -36.64
N VAL A 437 18.73 17.72 -37.09
CA VAL A 437 17.48 17.07 -36.62
C VAL A 437 17.41 16.94 -35.09
N ALA A 438 18.56 16.70 -34.44
CA ALA A 438 18.67 16.63 -32.98
C ALA A 438 18.41 17.97 -32.25
N ASP A 439 18.61 19.10 -32.93
CA ASP A 439 18.48 20.46 -32.39
C ASP A 439 17.18 21.16 -32.85
N ALA A 440 16.64 20.80 -34.02
CA ALA A 440 15.36 21.30 -34.53
C ALA A 440 14.17 20.78 -33.70
N GLN A 441 14.30 19.61 -33.09
CA GLN A 441 13.27 18.95 -32.27
C GLN A 441 13.15 19.52 -30.84
N ARG A 442 14.08 20.39 -30.41
CA ARG A 442 14.09 21.02 -29.07
C ARG A 442 13.54 22.45 -29.03
N HIS A 443 13.05 22.99 -30.15
CA HIS A 443 12.51 24.36 -30.19
C HIS A 443 11.01 24.37 -29.84
N PHE A 444 10.77 24.49 -28.53
CA PHE A 444 9.47 24.49 -27.86
C PHE A 444 8.52 25.58 -28.37
N ILE A 445 7.28 25.18 -28.71
CA ILE A 445 6.19 26.12 -28.94
C ILE A 445 5.48 26.33 -27.60
N GLY A 446 5.68 27.50 -27.01
CA GLY A 446 4.79 28.05 -26.00
C GLY A 446 3.46 28.47 -26.62
N GLY A 447 2.36 28.35 -25.85
CA GLY A 447 1.06 28.91 -26.23
C GLY A 447 0.00 27.91 -26.70
N ILE A 448 0.06 26.64 -26.28
CA ILE A 448 -1.06 25.72 -26.49
C ILE A 448 -2.07 25.90 -25.35
N ASP A 449 -2.88 26.95 -25.45
CA ASP A 449 -4.17 26.99 -24.75
C ASP A 449 -5.23 26.42 -25.70
N GLY A 450 -6.00 25.43 -25.25
CA GLY A 450 -7.13 24.87 -26.00
C GLY A 450 -8.24 25.90 -26.28
N GLY A 451 -8.10 27.11 -25.72
CA GLY A 451 -8.92 28.29 -25.98
C GLY A 451 -8.49 29.17 -27.16
N ALA A 452 -7.33 28.94 -27.80
CA ALA A 452 -6.93 29.73 -28.97
C ALA A 452 -7.89 29.47 -30.16
N PRO A 453 -8.43 30.51 -30.83
CA PRO A 453 -9.42 30.37 -31.90
C PRO A 453 -8.98 29.45 -33.05
N ASP A 454 -7.66 29.39 -33.30
CA ASP A 454 -7.07 28.70 -34.44
C ASP A 454 -6.34 27.39 -34.06
N ALA A 455 -6.47 26.92 -32.82
CA ALA A 455 -5.87 25.65 -32.40
C ALA A 455 -6.54 24.46 -33.13
N PRO A 456 -5.76 23.49 -33.68
CA PRO A 456 -6.34 22.31 -34.30
C PRO A 456 -7.29 21.57 -33.35
N PRO A 457 -8.41 20.98 -33.84
CA PRO A 457 -9.42 20.33 -32.99
C PRO A 457 -8.83 19.34 -31.98
N LEU A 458 -7.86 18.52 -32.39
CA LEU A 458 -7.18 17.57 -31.50
C LEU A 458 -6.47 18.26 -30.33
N VAL A 459 -5.82 19.39 -30.58
CA VAL A 459 -5.13 20.15 -29.54
C VAL A 459 -6.11 20.71 -28.52
N ARG A 460 -7.30 21.12 -28.95
CA ARG A 460 -8.36 21.60 -28.04
C ARG A 460 -8.94 20.48 -27.19
N ASP A 461 -9.01 19.27 -27.74
CA ASP A 461 -9.53 18.07 -27.07
C ASP A 461 -8.52 17.47 -26.09
N VAL A 462 -7.23 17.55 -26.42
CA VAL A 462 -6.14 16.94 -25.65
C VAL A 462 -5.49 17.93 -24.68
N ALA A 463 -5.49 19.23 -24.95
CA ALA A 463 -5.00 20.22 -23.99
C ALA A 463 -5.81 20.18 -22.68
N ALA A 464 -5.09 20.23 -21.56
CA ALA A 464 -5.67 20.18 -20.22
C ALA A 464 -6.49 18.90 -19.97
N SER A 465 -6.17 17.80 -20.64
CA SER A 465 -6.91 16.54 -20.56
C SER A 465 -6.12 15.44 -19.88
N GLY A 466 -6.85 14.58 -19.17
CA GLY A 466 -6.36 13.46 -18.40
C GLY A 466 -7.46 13.01 -17.44
N PRO A 467 -7.32 11.85 -16.79
CA PRO A 467 -6.25 10.87 -16.96
C PRO A 467 -6.40 10.05 -18.26
N TRP A 468 -5.30 9.81 -18.98
CA TRP A 468 -5.24 8.85 -20.09
C TRP A 468 -4.42 7.61 -19.70
N PHE A 469 -4.60 6.47 -20.36
CA PHE A 469 -3.87 5.24 -20.06
C PHE A 469 -3.26 4.67 -21.33
N TRP A 470 -1.95 4.47 -21.32
CA TRP A 470 -1.17 3.92 -22.42
C TRP A 470 -0.99 2.42 -22.22
N ALA A 471 -1.61 1.60 -23.08
CA ALA A 471 -1.62 0.15 -22.89
C ALA A 471 -1.97 -0.28 -21.44
N GLY A 472 -2.95 0.39 -20.82
CA GLY A 472 -3.35 0.15 -19.43
C GLY A 472 -2.43 0.76 -18.37
N SER A 473 -1.28 1.31 -18.75
CA SER A 473 -0.37 2.04 -17.85
C SER A 473 -0.74 3.51 -17.80
N GLY A 474 -0.98 4.05 -16.61
CA GLY A 474 -1.42 5.43 -16.49
C GLY A 474 -1.42 5.94 -15.06
N PRO A 475 -1.83 7.21 -14.89
CA PRO A 475 -2.37 8.07 -15.91
C PRO A 475 -1.32 8.95 -16.60
N LEU A 476 -1.58 9.24 -17.86
CA LEU A 476 -0.97 10.31 -18.62
C LEU A 476 -1.85 11.56 -18.54
N GLY A 477 -1.21 12.73 -18.63
CA GLY A 477 -1.90 14.02 -18.67
C GLY A 477 -1.25 14.95 -19.68
N PHE A 478 -2.03 15.48 -20.61
CA PHE A 478 -1.59 16.50 -21.56
C PHE A 478 -1.94 17.85 -20.95
N LEU A 479 -1.02 18.42 -20.19
CA LEU A 479 -1.22 19.66 -19.43
C LEU A 479 -0.99 20.89 -20.31
N ARG A 480 -1.42 22.06 -19.82
CA ARG A 480 -1.12 23.33 -20.47
C ARG A 480 0.40 23.58 -20.53
N GLY A 481 0.80 24.47 -21.44
CA GLY A 481 2.22 24.83 -21.61
C GLY A 481 3.06 23.72 -22.26
N GLY A 482 2.44 22.69 -22.82
CA GLY A 482 3.15 21.58 -23.49
C GLY A 482 3.76 20.56 -22.52
N VAL A 483 3.35 20.55 -21.25
CA VAL A 483 3.82 19.59 -20.26
C VAL A 483 3.05 18.27 -20.40
N LEU A 484 3.76 17.16 -20.58
CA LEU A 484 3.20 15.82 -20.61
C LEU A 484 3.55 15.12 -19.30
N VAL A 485 2.55 14.67 -18.56
CA VAL A 485 2.75 13.84 -17.37
C VAL A 485 2.58 12.40 -17.77
N THR A 486 3.50 11.54 -17.32
CA THR A 486 3.44 10.10 -17.56
C THR A 486 3.77 9.33 -16.29
N PRO A 487 3.37 8.04 -16.16
CA PRO A 487 3.83 7.17 -15.08
C PRO A 487 5.35 7.04 -15.00
N TRP A 488 6.06 7.35 -16.09
CA TRP A 488 7.50 7.14 -16.23
C TRP A 488 8.31 8.43 -16.08
N GLY A 489 7.65 9.56 -15.79
CA GLY A 489 8.29 10.87 -15.66
C GLY A 489 7.53 11.99 -16.38
N GLU A 490 8.12 13.18 -16.36
CA GLU A 490 7.66 14.30 -17.15
C GLU A 490 8.24 14.22 -18.57
N GLY A 491 7.41 14.57 -19.54
CA GLY A 491 7.76 14.72 -20.93
C GLY A 491 7.15 16.00 -21.49
N VAL A 492 7.20 16.13 -22.81
CA VAL A 492 6.68 17.31 -23.51
C VAL A 492 5.76 16.90 -24.64
N TRP A 493 4.77 17.72 -24.93
CA TRP A 493 3.85 17.49 -26.04
C TRP A 493 3.57 18.81 -26.78
N GLY A 494 3.16 18.70 -28.04
CA GLY A 494 2.78 19.87 -28.82
C GLY A 494 2.34 19.54 -30.24
N LEU A 495 2.30 20.57 -31.09
CA LEU A 495 1.97 20.39 -32.50
C LEU A 495 3.06 19.60 -33.23
N GLU A 496 2.66 18.55 -33.97
CA GLU A 496 3.57 17.85 -34.88
C GLU A 496 3.93 18.80 -36.04
N ARG A 497 5.21 19.19 -36.15
CA ARG A 497 5.71 19.96 -37.31
C ARG A 497 6.23 19.02 -38.42
N LYS A 498 6.28 19.56 -39.65
CA LYS A 498 6.84 18.91 -40.85
C LYS A 498 8.20 18.27 -40.54
N LEU A 499 8.33 16.96 -40.70
CA LEU A 499 9.60 16.26 -40.70
C LEU A 499 10.15 16.22 -42.13
N THR A 500 11.29 16.86 -42.36
CA THR A 500 12.15 16.53 -43.50
C THR A 500 12.87 15.22 -43.17
N THR A 501 12.56 14.16 -43.91
CA THR A 501 13.38 12.94 -43.85
C THR A 501 14.77 13.24 -44.41
N ALA A 502 15.79 12.53 -43.94
CA ALA A 502 17.19 12.68 -44.37
C ALA A 502 17.43 12.39 -45.88
N LEU A 503 16.38 11.99 -46.62
CA LEU A 503 16.46 11.53 -48.02
C LEU A 503 15.68 12.41 -49.01
N GLY A 504 15.14 13.55 -48.59
CA GLY A 504 14.74 14.62 -49.53
C GLY A 504 13.63 14.31 -50.54
N SER A 505 12.79 13.30 -50.30
CA SER A 505 11.64 13.00 -51.18
C SER A 505 10.30 13.12 -50.44
N ASP A 506 9.40 13.89 -51.07
CA ASP A 506 7.98 14.15 -50.81
C ASP A 506 7.54 14.65 -49.41
N VAL A 507 7.02 15.88 -49.43
CA VAL A 507 6.58 16.66 -48.27
C VAL A 507 5.14 16.28 -47.92
N GLU A 508 4.94 15.25 -47.10
CA GLU A 508 3.64 15.02 -46.47
C GLU A 508 3.42 16.06 -45.35
N ARG A 509 2.35 16.86 -45.44
CA ARG A 509 1.91 17.69 -44.31
C ARG A 509 1.61 16.77 -43.14
N ALA A 510 2.12 17.09 -41.95
CA ALA A 510 1.65 16.46 -40.72
C ALA A 510 0.11 16.58 -40.67
N PRO A 511 -0.61 15.48 -40.44
CA PRO A 511 -2.06 15.49 -40.41
C PRO A 511 -2.57 16.53 -39.39
N PRO A 512 -3.65 17.26 -39.69
CA PRO A 512 -4.21 18.27 -38.80
C PRO A 512 -4.76 17.69 -37.47
N ASP A 513 -4.89 16.37 -37.40
CA ASP A 513 -5.32 15.56 -36.25
C ASP A 513 -4.14 14.81 -35.59
N ALA A 514 -2.93 15.39 -35.57
CA ALA A 514 -1.77 14.81 -34.91
C ALA A 514 -1.07 15.79 -33.94
N VAL A 515 -0.69 15.27 -32.77
CA VAL A 515 0.23 15.94 -31.83
C VAL A 515 1.49 15.10 -31.67
N PHE A 516 2.60 15.77 -31.38
CA PHE A 516 3.82 15.13 -30.91
C PHE A 516 3.73 14.93 -29.39
N ALA A 517 4.27 13.82 -28.88
CA ALA A 517 4.46 13.58 -27.46
C ALA A 517 5.77 12.81 -27.19
N ASP A 518 6.52 13.27 -26.19
CA ASP A 518 7.74 12.65 -25.68
C ASP A 518 7.46 11.92 -24.37
N PHE A 519 7.48 10.59 -24.41
CA PHE A 519 7.31 9.74 -23.23
C PHE A 519 8.67 9.35 -22.68
N ALA A 520 9.25 10.25 -21.87
CA ALA A 520 10.52 10.03 -21.18
C ALA A 520 11.70 9.69 -22.12
N GLY A 521 11.89 10.49 -23.17
CA GLY A 521 12.94 10.34 -24.19
C GLY A 521 12.52 9.50 -25.40
N SER A 522 11.29 8.96 -25.40
CA SER A 522 10.71 8.25 -26.53
C SER A 522 9.74 9.15 -27.29
N PHE A 523 10.04 9.41 -28.56
CA PHE A 523 9.25 10.34 -29.40
C PHE A 523 8.12 9.61 -30.12
N HIS A 524 6.90 10.14 -30.00
CA HIS A 524 5.71 9.58 -30.62
C HIS A 524 4.88 10.63 -31.38
N THR A 525 4.22 10.18 -32.44
CA THR A 525 3.07 10.87 -33.02
C THR A 525 1.79 10.29 -32.42
N VAL A 526 0.96 11.14 -31.84
CA VAL A 526 -0.31 10.79 -31.21
C VAL A 526 -1.46 11.40 -32.02
N ARG A 527 -2.46 10.59 -32.38
CA ARG A 527 -3.64 11.01 -33.16
C ARG A 527 -4.94 10.59 -32.48
N MET A 528 -5.99 11.39 -32.58
CA MET A 528 -7.34 10.94 -32.23
C MET A 528 -7.78 9.86 -33.23
N LEU A 529 -8.36 8.77 -32.74
CA LEU A 529 -8.96 7.76 -33.64
C LEU A 529 -10.33 8.20 -34.16
N ASN A 530 -11.12 8.91 -33.34
CA ASN A 530 -12.38 9.52 -33.73
C ASN A 530 -12.72 10.67 -32.77
N PRO A 531 -13.18 11.84 -33.26
CA PRO A 531 -13.76 12.89 -32.42
C PRO A 531 -14.93 12.31 -31.61
N GLY A 532 -14.81 12.27 -30.28
CA GLY A 532 -15.82 11.73 -29.36
C GLY A 532 -15.57 10.33 -28.80
N CYS A 533 -14.65 9.51 -29.36
CA CYS A 533 -14.36 8.16 -28.83
C CYS A 533 -13.41 8.16 -27.60
N LEU A 534 -12.87 9.33 -27.18
CA LEU A 534 -11.92 9.46 -26.08
C LEU A 534 -10.74 8.47 -26.15
N ARG A 535 -10.22 8.25 -27.37
CA ARG A 535 -9.15 7.29 -27.67
C ARG A 535 -8.15 7.88 -28.65
N MET A 536 -6.87 7.72 -28.34
CA MET A 536 -5.77 8.13 -29.19
C MET A 536 -4.93 6.93 -29.61
N ARG A 537 -4.29 7.06 -30.77
CA ARG A 537 -3.27 6.15 -31.28
C ARG A 537 -1.92 6.83 -31.14
N SER A 538 -0.97 6.16 -30.51
CA SER A 538 0.42 6.57 -30.45
C SER A 538 1.27 5.71 -31.39
N VAL A 539 2.18 6.34 -32.13
CA VAL A 539 3.13 5.67 -33.01
C VAL A 539 4.53 6.15 -32.68
N ARG A 540 5.41 5.25 -32.23
CA ARG A 540 6.80 5.57 -31.89
C ARG A 540 7.60 5.88 -33.16
N LYS A 541 8.34 6.97 -33.16
CA LYS A 541 9.09 7.41 -34.34
C LYS A 541 10.31 6.53 -34.65
N SER A 542 10.92 5.92 -33.64
CA SER A 542 12.16 5.15 -33.81
C SER A 542 11.97 3.83 -34.55
N ASP A 543 10.83 3.16 -34.34
CA ASP A 543 10.58 1.80 -34.84
C ASP A 543 9.14 1.57 -35.32
N GLY A 544 8.28 2.58 -35.25
CA GLY A 544 6.90 2.49 -35.71
C GLY A 544 5.96 1.75 -34.76
N ASP A 545 6.38 1.43 -33.54
CA ASP A 545 5.56 0.72 -32.56
C ASP A 545 4.24 1.47 -32.29
N VAL A 546 3.12 0.75 -32.32
CA VAL A 546 1.77 1.33 -32.25
C VAL A 546 1.09 0.94 -30.95
N VAL A 547 0.72 1.94 -30.16
CA VAL A 547 0.07 1.74 -28.86
C VAL A 547 -1.21 2.55 -28.74
N GLY A 548 -2.26 1.95 -28.18
CA GLY A 548 -3.49 2.64 -27.84
C GLY A 548 -3.36 3.46 -26.55
N ILE A 549 -3.91 4.66 -26.56
CA ILE A 549 -4.07 5.51 -25.39
C ILE A 549 -5.56 5.73 -25.14
N ASP A 550 -6.05 5.28 -24.00
CA ASP A 550 -7.47 5.27 -23.65
C ASP A 550 -7.76 6.29 -22.55
N PHE A 551 -8.72 7.20 -22.75
CA PHE A 551 -9.15 8.10 -21.69
C PHE A 551 -9.77 7.30 -20.56
N ALA A 552 -9.32 7.55 -19.34
CA ALA A 552 -9.74 6.80 -18.15
C ALA A 552 -9.65 5.27 -18.32
N GLY A 553 -8.86 4.73 -19.25
CA GLY A 553 -8.61 3.29 -19.39
C GLY A 553 -9.80 2.43 -19.77
N ASN A 554 -10.62 2.87 -20.73
CA ASN A 554 -11.81 2.18 -21.24
C ASN A 554 -11.47 0.75 -21.75
N ALA A 555 -12.08 -0.31 -21.18
CA ALA A 555 -11.85 -1.70 -21.61
C ALA A 555 -12.98 -2.29 -22.48
N GLU A 556 -14.13 -1.63 -22.62
CA GLU A 556 -15.18 -2.08 -23.54
C GLU A 556 -14.87 -1.67 -24.99
N ARG A 557 -14.60 -2.68 -25.82
CA ARG A 557 -14.56 -2.57 -27.28
C ARG A 557 -15.96 -2.25 -27.80
N SER A 558 -16.26 -0.97 -27.99
CA SER A 558 -17.34 -0.58 -28.89
C SER A 558 -16.91 -0.90 -30.31
N SER A 559 -17.66 -1.75 -31.01
CA SER A 559 -17.46 -2.12 -32.42
C SER A 559 -17.50 -0.93 -33.39
N THR A 560 -17.90 0.26 -32.91
CA THR A 560 -17.92 1.51 -33.68
C THR A 560 -16.63 2.35 -33.58
N CYS A 561 -15.70 2.02 -32.68
CA CYS A 561 -14.38 2.66 -32.58
C CYS A 561 -13.23 1.70 -33.00
N ASP A 562 -13.54 0.58 -33.66
CA ASP A 562 -12.55 -0.40 -34.14
C ASP A 562 -11.80 0.07 -35.40
N LEU A 563 -10.54 -0.34 -35.48
CA LEU A 563 -9.67 -0.20 -36.64
C LEU A 563 -10.32 -0.93 -37.83
N LYS A 564 -10.67 -0.21 -38.90
CA LYS A 564 -10.58 -0.84 -40.23
C LYS A 564 -9.11 -0.83 -40.65
N PRO A 565 -8.62 -1.95 -41.23
CA PRO A 565 -7.20 -2.13 -41.57
C PRO A 565 -6.66 -1.03 -42.49
#